data_AF-A0A1V6NDA1-F1
#
_entry.id   AF-A0A1V6NDA1-F1
#
_cell.length_a   1.000
_cell.length_b   1.000
_cell.length_c   1.000
_cell.angle_alpha   90.00
_cell.angle_beta   90.00
_cell.angle_gamma   90.00
#
_symmetry.space_group_name_H-M   'P 1'
#
loop_
_entity.id
_entity.type
_entity.pdbx_description
1 polymer ?
#
loop_
_entity_poly.entity_id
_entity_poly.type
_entity_poly.pdbx_seq_one_letter_code
_entity_poly.pdbx_strand_id
1 'polypeptide(L)'
;MNDQEGFSGGQLLPPLDSSFKSGHVSSIKMQTAGQVLASPLPLIRQARGTSHPSVSTHPSVSTEWLHQRFIHQWTTFDQDIRSALASLDLNFQIAHIDSPSEVYLVGNEIGLSGRFVNNVCEPVARILMRASQPAMVMGDIQAFEAPTPDLIPDISIGVTLFSNDSQAQVKIVGELKTYWTVALDRFSLSDPVILLQILPHLGQLVAQMRKFGLCYGFLSTYRGTVFVKRTADFAFCVSPPIRDRDTNLSVRQCFAGFCILAEQGHDYIEGSDFRAEQLRGQDGLQASLCPSGLRDHASEGSLLTELNVNVTPNTIILSHQGGALSILNVSRRISPHSQTDKALFEIEHQGTRHIVKCWSPRHDRASNAECAVYERLSDSRPRGYDDVFANMILAGNILCSSLFPNGRALVLPYKDGQILAHVWDELSNRERTHVREKCEKAIRILRSLSIHVPDAGKHNVLYQRETGAVTMLDFETAMECPQSEQVPDAELWSLLGTLWCVDT
;
A
#
# COMPACT_ATOMS: atom_id res chain seq x y z
N MET A 1 -4.95 9.30 84.90
CA MET A 1 -6.21 9.64 85.59
C MET A 1 -7.30 9.01 84.75
N ASN A 2 -8.00 8.07 85.36
CA ASN A 2 -9.04 7.25 84.76
C ASN A 2 -10.35 8.02 84.51
N ASP A 3 -11.27 7.27 83.88
CA ASP A 3 -12.73 7.31 83.95
C ASP A 3 -13.40 8.05 82.79
N GLN A 4 -14.06 7.35 81.83
CA GLN A 4 -15.21 6.42 81.83
C GLN A 4 -16.49 7.10 81.33
N GLU A 5 -17.35 6.28 80.72
CA GLU A 5 -18.73 6.48 80.21
C GLU A 5 -18.86 6.87 78.71
N GLY A 6 -19.69 6.24 77.88
CA GLY A 6 -20.66 5.16 78.06
C GLY A 6 -21.72 5.17 76.94
N PHE A 7 -22.27 3.99 76.60
CA PHE A 7 -23.47 3.71 75.77
C PHE A 7 -23.40 4.00 74.25
N SER A 8 -23.97 3.22 73.32
CA SER A 8 -24.78 1.98 73.30
C SER A 8 -25.06 1.58 71.85
N GLY A 9 -25.34 0.30 71.58
CA GLY A 9 -26.15 -0.10 70.41
C GLY A 9 -25.56 -1.23 69.59
N GLY A 10 -25.92 -2.47 69.93
CA GLY A 10 -25.64 -3.64 69.10
C GLY A 10 -26.64 -3.81 67.96
N GLN A 11 -26.16 -4.30 66.82
CA GLN A 11 -26.91 -5.15 65.90
C GLN A 11 -25.96 -6.22 65.33
N LEU A 12 -26.36 -7.47 65.49
CA LEU A 12 -25.70 -8.67 64.99
C LEU A 12 -25.75 -8.72 63.46
N LEU A 13 -24.59 -8.87 62.81
CA LEU A 13 -24.46 -9.35 61.44
C LEU A 13 -23.96 -10.80 61.47
N PRO A 14 -24.43 -11.69 60.56
CA PRO A 14 -24.06 -13.10 60.54
C PRO A 14 -22.61 -13.28 60.06
N PRO A 15 -21.97 -14.44 60.35
CA PRO A 15 -20.56 -14.65 60.04
C PRO A 15 -20.32 -14.67 58.53
N LEU A 16 -19.28 -13.96 58.11
CA LEU A 16 -18.71 -14.03 56.77
C LEU A 16 -18.28 -15.47 56.47
N ASP A 17 -18.90 -16.03 55.45
CA ASP A 17 -18.62 -17.35 54.91
C ASP A 17 -17.16 -17.44 54.44
N SER A 18 -16.43 -18.37 55.05
CA SER A 18 -15.02 -18.62 54.75
C SER A 18 -14.91 -19.47 53.49
N SER A 19 -15.04 -18.83 52.33
CA SER A 19 -14.73 -19.44 51.05
C SER A 19 -13.87 -18.52 50.18
N PHE A 20 -12.66 -18.22 50.67
CA PHE A 20 -11.54 -17.83 49.79
C PHE A 20 -11.19 -19.04 48.92
N LYS A 21 -11.93 -19.21 47.81
CA LYS A 21 -11.52 -20.09 46.71
C LYS A 21 -10.19 -19.56 46.21
N SER A 22 -9.16 -20.40 46.31
CA SER A 22 -7.86 -20.17 45.73
C SER A 22 -8.03 -19.72 44.28
N GLY A 23 -7.66 -18.46 43.99
CA GLY A 23 -7.51 -18.02 42.62
C GLY A 23 -6.55 -18.98 41.91
N HIS A 24 -6.98 -19.49 40.76
CA HIS A 24 -6.08 -20.15 39.82
C HIS A 24 -4.98 -19.15 39.45
N VAL A 25 -3.84 -19.23 40.13
CA VAL A 25 -2.59 -18.71 39.59
C VAL A 25 -2.28 -19.59 38.39
N SER A 26 -2.53 -19.07 37.19
CA SER A 26 -2.04 -19.70 35.96
C SER A 26 -0.53 -19.86 36.12
N SER A 27 -0.06 -21.09 36.32
CA SER A 27 1.36 -21.40 36.33
C SER A 27 1.96 -20.87 35.03
N ILE A 28 2.82 -19.85 35.14
CA ILE A 28 3.57 -19.31 34.00
C ILE A 28 4.45 -20.45 33.51
N LYS A 29 4.07 -21.05 32.38
CA LYS A 29 4.88 -22.09 31.75
C LYS A 29 6.20 -21.43 31.31
N MET A 30 7.32 -22.00 31.72
CA MET A 30 8.63 -21.59 31.22
C MET A 30 8.98 -22.45 29.99
N GLN A 31 9.56 -21.84 28.97
CA GLN A 31 10.08 -22.52 27.79
C GLN A 31 11.49 -22.01 27.48
N THR A 32 12.29 -22.84 26.80
CA THR A 32 13.58 -22.36 26.28
C THR A 32 13.36 -21.29 25.22
N ALA A 33 14.28 -20.34 25.09
CA ALA A 33 14.22 -19.33 24.03
C ALA A 33 14.15 -19.97 22.63
N GLY A 34 14.89 -21.06 22.41
CA GLY A 34 14.83 -21.84 21.18
C GLY A 34 13.42 -22.40 20.89
N GLN A 35 12.72 -22.89 21.89
CA GLN A 35 11.33 -23.37 21.74
C GLN A 35 10.35 -22.23 21.43
N VAL A 36 10.51 -21.07 22.07
CA VAL A 36 9.66 -19.89 21.80
C VAL A 36 9.89 -19.32 20.41
N LEU A 37 11.13 -19.34 19.92
CA LEU A 37 11.40 -19.00 18.52
C LEU A 37 10.78 -20.06 17.60
N ALA A 38 10.97 -21.36 17.84
CA ALA A 38 10.47 -22.42 16.96
C ALA A 38 8.94 -22.59 16.94
N SER A 39 8.20 -21.96 17.86
CA SER A 39 6.74 -22.13 17.94
C SER A 39 6.00 -21.40 16.82
N PRO A 40 4.88 -21.96 16.32
CA PRO A 40 4.02 -21.28 15.36
C PRO A 40 3.33 -20.06 15.97
N LEU A 41 2.88 -19.13 15.13
CA LEU A 41 2.18 -17.94 15.60
C LEU A 41 0.76 -18.27 16.11
N PRO A 42 0.24 -17.52 17.10
CA PRO A 42 -1.15 -17.62 17.53
C PRO A 42 -2.15 -17.38 16.39
N LEU A 43 -3.34 -17.95 16.48
CA LEU A 43 -4.38 -17.78 15.45
C LEU A 43 -5.03 -16.40 15.54
N ILE A 44 -5.10 -15.70 14.42
CA ILE A 44 -5.97 -14.52 14.24
C ILE A 44 -7.08 -14.85 13.24
N ARG A 45 -8.28 -14.30 13.46
CA ARG A 45 -9.44 -14.48 12.58
C ARG A 45 -9.92 -13.13 12.04
N GLN A 46 -10.27 -13.10 10.77
CA GLN A 46 -10.84 -11.92 10.13
C GLN A 46 -12.28 -11.75 10.61
N ALA A 47 -12.65 -10.52 10.98
CA ALA A 47 -14.03 -10.16 11.22
C ALA A 47 -14.29 -8.77 10.62
N ARG A 48 -15.23 -8.69 9.66
CA ARG A 48 -15.57 -7.45 8.94
C ARG A 48 -14.32 -6.74 8.38
N GLY A 49 -13.46 -7.51 7.71
CA GLY A 49 -12.18 -7.03 7.20
C GLY A 49 -12.31 -5.93 6.15
N THR A 50 -11.30 -5.07 6.04
CA THR A 50 -11.18 -4.09 4.96
C THR A 50 -11.23 -4.75 3.57
N SER A 51 -11.85 -4.09 2.59
CA SER A 51 -12.05 -4.66 1.25
C SER A 51 -10.87 -4.43 0.30
N HIS A 52 -9.92 -3.58 0.70
CA HIS A 52 -8.77 -3.17 -0.12
C HIS A 52 -7.50 -3.24 0.71
N PRO A 53 -6.37 -3.68 0.12
CA PRO A 53 -5.08 -3.54 0.76
C PRO A 53 -4.83 -2.04 0.93
N SER A 54 -4.24 -1.63 2.05
CA SER A 54 -3.75 -0.26 2.17
C SER A 54 -2.52 -0.15 1.27
N VAL A 55 -2.72 0.13 -0.01
CA VAL A 55 -1.75 0.90 -0.77
C VAL A 55 -1.97 2.30 -0.24
N SER A 56 -1.14 2.74 0.70
CA SER A 56 -1.46 3.84 1.62
C SER A 56 -2.19 4.99 0.91
N THR A 57 -3.36 5.40 1.40
CA THR A 57 -4.15 6.50 0.85
C THR A 57 -3.59 7.88 1.25
N HIS A 58 -2.35 7.92 1.73
CA HIS A 58 -1.66 9.15 2.09
C HIS A 58 -0.99 9.74 0.84
N PRO A 59 -1.00 11.07 0.64
CA PRO A 59 -0.33 11.72 -0.50
C PRO A 59 1.18 11.48 -0.62
N SER A 60 1.77 10.74 0.32
CA SER A 60 3.17 10.36 0.37
C SER A 60 3.46 8.93 -0.15
N VAL A 61 2.53 8.32 -0.91
CA VAL A 61 2.74 6.99 -1.51
C VAL A 61 3.99 6.98 -2.37
N SER A 62 4.85 6.01 -2.13
CA SER A 62 5.90 5.68 -3.07
C SER A 62 5.28 5.29 -4.41
N THR A 63 5.57 6.07 -5.44
CA THR A 63 5.25 5.69 -6.83
C THR A 63 6.18 4.60 -7.35
N GLU A 64 7.10 4.07 -6.53
CA GLU A 64 8.06 3.08 -6.94
C GLU A 64 7.39 1.74 -7.15
N TRP A 65 7.44 1.29 -8.40
CA TRP A 65 7.10 -0.05 -8.81
C TRP A 65 8.38 -0.84 -8.99
N LEU A 66 8.41 -2.07 -8.49
CA LEU A 66 9.54 -2.97 -8.71
C LEU A 66 9.22 -3.92 -9.86
N HIS A 67 9.98 -3.81 -10.95
CA HIS A 67 9.85 -4.72 -12.07
C HIS A 67 10.39 -6.10 -11.72
N GLN A 68 9.70 -7.14 -12.18
CA GLN A 68 10.07 -8.54 -11.94
C GLN A 68 11.54 -8.85 -12.26
N ARG A 69 12.11 -8.23 -13.29
CA ARG A 69 13.51 -8.45 -13.70
C ARG A 69 14.56 -8.16 -12.62
N PHE A 70 14.21 -7.32 -11.65
CA PHE A 70 15.10 -6.94 -10.54
C PHE A 70 14.89 -7.79 -9.29
N ILE A 71 13.95 -8.74 -9.36
CA ILE A 71 13.59 -9.64 -8.26
C ILE A 71 14.19 -11.01 -8.54
N HIS A 72 14.95 -11.50 -7.57
CA HIS A 72 15.62 -12.79 -7.64
C HIS A 72 15.25 -13.62 -6.42
N GLN A 73 15.31 -14.94 -6.55
CA GLN A 73 15.13 -15.81 -5.40
C GLN A 73 16.36 -15.72 -4.49
N TRP A 74 16.15 -15.59 -3.18
CA TRP A 74 17.20 -15.73 -2.19
C TRP A 74 17.43 -17.23 -1.90
N THR A 75 18.26 -17.87 -2.71
CA THR A 75 18.47 -19.33 -2.68
C THR A 75 19.17 -19.84 -1.42
N THR A 76 19.97 -19.00 -0.76
CA THR A 76 20.69 -19.34 0.48
C THR A 76 19.95 -18.96 1.76
N PHE A 77 18.72 -18.44 1.68
CA PHE A 77 18.01 -17.87 2.82
C PHE A 77 17.97 -18.78 4.05
N ASP A 78 17.52 -20.03 3.90
CA ASP A 78 17.45 -21.00 4.99
C ASP A 78 18.82 -21.23 5.66
N GLN A 79 19.88 -21.32 4.85
CA GLN A 79 21.24 -21.52 5.35
C GLN A 79 21.74 -20.29 6.10
N ASP A 80 21.48 -19.09 5.56
CA ASP A 80 21.89 -17.82 6.15
C ASP A 80 21.22 -17.63 7.53
N ILE A 81 19.91 -17.87 7.62
CA ILE A 81 19.16 -17.78 8.88
C ILE A 81 19.65 -18.81 9.90
N ARG A 82 19.83 -20.08 9.50
CA ARG A 82 20.30 -21.13 10.43
C ARG A 82 21.72 -20.83 10.93
N SER A 83 22.58 -20.34 10.06
CA SER A 83 23.96 -19.95 10.42
C SER A 83 23.96 -18.78 11.41
N ALA A 84 23.09 -17.79 11.19
CA ALA A 84 22.90 -16.67 12.12
C ALA A 84 22.34 -17.13 13.48
N LEU A 85 21.35 -18.02 13.50
CA LEU A 85 20.80 -18.55 14.76
C LEU A 85 21.81 -19.40 15.54
N ALA A 86 22.69 -20.12 14.83
CA ALA A 86 23.73 -20.94 15.45
C ALA A 86 24.78 -20.11 16.22
N SER A 87 24.87 -18.80 15.98
CA SER A 87 25.74 -17.92 16.77
C SER A 87 25.12 -17.46 18.10
N LEU A 88 23.86 -17.80 18.38
CA LEU A 88 23.18 -17.44 19.62
C LEU A 88 23.12 -18.59 20.62
N ASP A 89 23.28 -18.29 21.91
CA ASP A 89 22.88 -19.22 22.97
C ASP A 89 21.39 -19.07 23.29
N LEU A 90 20.59 -20.07 22.90
CA LEU A 90 19.13 -20.09 23.05
C LEU A 90 18.64 -21.03 24.17
N ASN A 91 19.55 -21.53 25.01
CA ASN A 91 19.23 -22.53 26.04
C ASN A 91 18.65 -21.93 27.34
N PHE A 92 18.52 -20.61 27.41
CA PHE A 92 17.92 -19.95 28.59
C PHE A 92 16.39 -20.01 28.57
N GLN A 93 15.80 -19.90 29.76
CA GLN A 93 14.36 -19.96 29.96
C GLN A 93 13.72 -18.57 29.88
N ILE A 94 12.54 -18.51 29.26
CA ILE A 94 11.69 -17.33 29.12
C ILE A 94 10.25 -17.70 29.47
N ALA A 95 9.51 -16.76 30.05
CA ALA A 95 8.09 -16.94 30.30
C ALA A 95 7.35 -17.14 28.97
N HIS A 96 6.46 -18.14 28.91
CA HIS A 96 5.63 -18.39 27.74
C HIS A 96 4.80 -17.15 27.39
N ILE A 97 4.96 -16.67 26.16
CA ILE A 97 4.44 -15.36 25.74
C ILE A 97 3.05 -15.49 25.13
N ASP A 98 2.73 -16.63 24.52
CA ASP A 98 1.46 -16.84 23.84
C ASP A 98 0.36 -17.33 24.79
N SER A 99 -0.89 -16.90 24.59
CA SER A 99 -2.04 -17.58 25.21
C SER A 99 -2.62 -18.60 24.23
N PRO A 100 -2.48 -19.92 24.46
CA PRO A 100 -2.95 -20.95 23.51
C PRO A 100 -4.47 -20.96 23.33
N SER A 101 -5.22 -20.29 24.21
CA SER A 101 -6.68 -20.16 24.14
C SER A 101 -7.17 -18.82 23.55
N GLU A 102 -6.28 -17.88 23.24
CA GLU A 102 -6.69 -16.58 22.73
C GLU A 102 -7.05 -16.69 21.24
N VAL A 103 -8.31 -16.37 20.91
CA VAL A 103 -8.75 -16.16 19.52
C VAL A 103 -9.01 -14.67 19.35
N TYR A 104 -8.14 -14.00 18.60
CA TYR A 104 -8.29 -12.58 18.35
C TYR A 104 -8.94 -12.30 16.99
N LEU A 105 -9.91 -11.39 16.99
CA LEU A 105 -10.59 -10.92 15.78
C LEU A 105 -9.91 -9.65 15.27
N VAL A 106 -9.58 -9.62 13.97
CA VAL A 106 -8.93 -8.49 13.31
C VAL A 106 -9.81 -8.02 12.14
N GLY A 107 -10.03 -6.71 12.05
CA GLY A 107 -10.84 -6.09 10.99
C GLY A 107 -10.07 -5.18 10.03
N ASN A 108 -8.83 -4.81 10.35
CA ASN A 108 -8.04 -3.86 9.55
C ASN A 108 -6.53 -4.10 9.74
N GLU A 109 -5.73 -3.33 9.00
CA GLU A 109 -4.27 -3.37 9.04
C GLU A 109 -3.72 -3.04 10.43
N ILE A 110 -4.25 -2.01 11.09
CA ILE A 110 -3.81 -1.58 12.44
C ILE A 110 -3.91 -2.73 13.46
N GLY A 111 -5.06 -3.43 13.48
CA GLY A 111 -5.26 -4.56 14.38
C GLY A 111 -4.35 -5.75 14.06
N LEU A 112 -4.00 -5.95 12.78
CA LEU A 112 -3.05 -6.96 12.35
C LEU A 112 -1.63 -6.60 12.80
N SER A 113 -1.22 -5.35 12.59
CA SER A 113 0.09 -4.82 13.00
C SER A 113 0.30 -4.95 14.50
N GLY A 114 -0.69 -4.58 15.32
CA GLY A 114 -0.61 -4.78 16.76
C GLY A 114 -0.40 -6.25 17.16
N ARG A 115 -1.03 -7.19 16.45
CA ARG A 115 -0.83 -8.62 16.70
C ARG A 115 0.48 -9.15 16.17
N PHE A 116 0.98 -8.62 15.07
CA PHE A 116 2.30 -8.95 14.58
C PHE A 116 3.38 -8.51 15.59
N VAL A 117 3.26 -7.30 16.14
CA VAL A 117 4.17 -6.80 17.17
C VAL A 117 4.15 -7.70 18.41
N ASN A 118 2.97 -8.01 18.94
CA ASN A 118 2.84 -8.83 20.15
C ASN A 118 3.34 -10.27 19.94
N ASN A 119 3.08 -10.86 18.76
CA ASN A 119 3.31 -12.29 18.54
C ASN A 119 4.65 -12.58 17.87
N VAL A 120 5.32 -11.59 17.28
CA VAL A 120 6.60 -11.75 16.59
C VAL A 120 7.64 -10.83 17.23
N CYS A 121 7.41 -9.52 17.17
CA CYS A 121 8.42 -8.54 17.55
C CYS A 121 8.80 -8.62 19.02
N GLU A 122 7.82 -8.61 19.93
CA GLU A 122 8.05 -8.67 21.38
C GLU A 122 8.78 -9.96 21.82
N PRO A 123 8.36 -11.17 21.41
CA PRO A 123 9.10 -12.40 21.68
C PRO A 123 10.55 -12.37 21.19
N VAL A 124 10.76 -11.94 19.94
CA VAL A 124 12.08 -11.93 19.32
C VAL A 124 12.98 -10.91 20.01
N ALA A 125 12.50 -9.68 20.26
CA ALA A 125 13.25 -8.64 20.94
C ALA A 125 13.67 -9.07 22.36
N ARG A 126 12.77 -9.68 23.13
CA ARG A 126 13.07 -10.18 24.49
C ARG A 126 14.16 -11.25 24.49
N ILE A 127 14.16 -12.12 23.48
CA ILE A 127 15.17 -13.17 23.32
C ILE A 127 16.51 -12.56 22.90
N LEU A 128 16.53 -11.69 21.90
CA LEU A 128 17.76 -11.10 21.38
C LEU A 128 18.43 -10.15 22.38
N MET A 129 17.66 -9.44 23.21
CA MET A 129 18.21 -8.62 24.31
C MET A 129 19.07 -9.44 25.29
N ARG A 130 18.77 -10.74 25.46
CA ARG A 130 19.57 -11.65 26.29
C ARG A 130 20.61 -12.44 25.50
N ALA A 131 20.28 -12.82 24.27
CA ALA A 131 21.09 -13.73 23.46
C ALA A 131 22.19 -13.03 22.65
N SER A 132 22.07 -11.71 22.41
CA SER A 132 22.96 -10.95 21.53
C SER A 132 23.35 -9.59 22.12
N GLN A 133 24.53 -9.10 21.73
CA GLN A 133 24.96 -7.72 21.98
C GLN A 133 25.53 -7.14 20.67
N PRO A 134 25.13 -5.91 20.26
CA PRO A 134 24.21 -4.97 20.93
C PRO A 134 22.74 -5.43 20.94
N ALA A 135 21.92 -4.87 21.83
CA ALA A 135 20.50 -5.21 21.89
C ALA A 135 19.73 -4.50 20.79
N MET A 136 19.00 -5.29 20.04
CA MET A 136 18.07 -4.73 19.08
C MET A 136 16.77 -4.28 19.73
N VAL A 137 16.18 -3.26 19.13
CA VAL A 137 14.89 -2.70 19.52
C VAL A 137 13.95 -2.66 18.33
N MET A 138 12.68 -2.89 18.59
CA MET A 138 11.63 -2.83 17.58
C MET A 138 10.69 -1.71 18.00
N GLY A 139 10.28 -0.87 17.05
CA GLY A 139 9.44 0.28 17.38
C GLY A 139 8.87 0.98 16.16
N ASP A 140 8.08 2.00 16.44
CA ASP A 140 7.54 2.89 15.41
C ASP A 140 8.66 3.75 14.83
N ILE A 141 8.58 4.12 13.54
CA ILE A 141 9.65 4.87 12.88
C ILE A 141 9.96 6.20 13.57
N GLN A 142 8.97 6.81 14.21
CA GLN A 142 9.08 8.08 14.94
C GLN A 142 9.98 7.97 16.18
N ALA A 143 10.30 6.75 16.63
CA ALA A 143 11.24 6.49 17.71
C ALA A 143 12.71 6.42 17.25
N PHE A 144 12.98 6.50 15.94
CA PHE A 144 14.31 6.42 15.35
C PHE A 144 14.72 7.75 14.68
N GLU A 145 16.03 7.95 14.47
CA GLU A 145 16.51 9.00 13.57
C GLU A 145 16.15 8.63 12.13
N ALA A 146 15.01 9.14 11.67
CA ALA A 146 14.55 8.95 10.30
C ALA A 146 14.94 10.16 9.44
N PRO A 147 15.55 9.96 8.26
CA PRO A 147 16.01 11.05 7.41
C PRO A 147 14.90 11.96 6.88
N THR A 148 13.62 11.55 6.89
CA THR A 148 12.50 12.36 6.39
C THR A 148 11.12 11.92 6.92
N PRO A 149 10.15 12.85 7.08
CA PRO A 149 8.79 12.56 7.56
C PRO A 149 7.85 11.96 6.50
N ASP A 150 8.23 11.98 5.21
CA ASP A 150 7.28 11.68 4.12
C ASP A 150 7.07 10.18 3.85
N LEU A 151 7.77 9.26 4.51
CA LEU A 151 7.56 7.83 4.30
C LEU A 151 7.66 7.09 5.63
N ILE A 152 6.53 6.55 6.08
CA ILE A 152 6.38 5.89 7.38
C ILE A 152 6.21 4.39 7.10
N PRO A 153 7.22 3.54 7.38
CA PRO A 153 7.05 2.08 7.34
C PRO A 153 6.10 1.63 8.46
N ASP A 154 5.37 0.53 8.24
CA ASP A 154 4.45 -0.03 9.25
C ASP A 154 5.21 -0.54 10.48
N ILE A 155 6.40 -1.09 10.27
CA ILE A 155 7.31 -1.53 11.33
C ILE A 155 8.73 -1.05 11.01
N SER A 156 9.40 -0.49 12.01
CA SER A 156 10.85 -0.27 11.97
C SER A 156 11.53 -1.14 13.02
N ILE A 157 12.58 -1.85 12.60
CA ILE A 157 13.44 -2.58 13.51
C ILE A 157 14.81 -1.89 13.43
N GLY A 158 15.28 -1.46 14.59
CA GLY A 158 16.58 -0.80 14.72
C GLY A 158 17.37 -1.36 15.88
N VAL A 159 18.54 -0.79 16.12
CA VAL A 159 19.44 -1.28 17.16
C VAL A 159 19.85 -0.12 18.05
N THR A 160 19.67 -0.30 19.35
CA THR A 160 20.17 0.65 20.35
C THR A 160 21.52 0.17 20.81
N LEU A 161 22.54 1.02 20.66
CA LEU A 161 23.79 0.83 21.39
C LEU A 161 23.48 1.12 22.87
N PHE A 162 23.92 0.24 23.77
CA PHE A 162 23.76 0.35 25.23
C PHE A 162 24.60 1.50 25.85
N SER A 163 24.75 2.63 25.16
CA SER A 163 25.33 3.86 25.71
C SER A 163 24.25 4.93 25.72
N ASN A 164 23.94 5.41 26.92
CA ASN A 164 22.79 6.22 27.36
C ASN A 164 22.48 7.55 26.61
N ASP A 165 22.94 7.77 25.38
CA ASP A 165 22.61 8.94 24.55
C ASP A 165 22.68 8.67 23.03
N SER A 166 22.88 7.43 22.58
CA SER A 166 22.97 7.11 21.15
C SER A 166 21.58 6.82 20.59
N GLN A 167 21.11 7.66 19.66
CA GLN A 167 19.81 7.50 19.01
C GLN A 167 19.74 6.17 18.25
N ALA A 168 18.58 5.51 18.28
CA ALA A 168 18.40 4.21 17.64
C ALA A 168 18.46 4.36 16.11
N GLN A 169 19.34 3.61 15.45
CA GLN A 169 19.43 3.57 13.99
C GLN A 169 18.52 2.46 13.46
N VAL A 170 17.73 2.78 12.44
CA VAL A 170 16.91 1.79 11.71
C VAL A 170 17.84 0.87 10.92
N LYS A 171 17.65 -0.45 11.03
CA LYS A 171 18.41 -1.45 10.25
C LYS A 171 17.54 -2.26 9.30
N ILE A 172 16.25 -2.38 9.60
CA ILE A 172 15.27 -3.11 8.81
C ILE A 172 13.97 -2.31 8.81
N VAL A 173 13.32 -2.27 7.65
CA VAL A 173 11.96 -1.76 7.47
C VAL A 173 11.00 -2.89 7.13
N GLY A 174 9.77 -2.77 7.62
CA GLY A 174 8.72 -3.76 7.45
C GLY A 174 7.44 -3.15 6.94
N GLU A 175 6.84 -3.82 5.96
CA GLU A 175 5.52 -3.50 5.43
C GLU A 175 4.53 -4.60 5.82
N LEU A 176 3.36 -4.21 6.31
CA LEU A 176 2.29 -5.11 6.70
C LEU A 176 1.06 -4.92 5.81
N LYS A 177 0.47 -6.05 5.42
CA LYS A 177 -0.79 -6.08 4.67
C LYS A 177 -1.76 -7.05 5.30
N THR A 178 -3.05 -6.93 5.00
CA THR A 178 -4.03 -7.88 5.51
C THR A 178 -4.05 -9.14 4.65
N TYR A 179 -4.05 -10.33 5.28
CA TYR A 179 -4.01 -11.61 4.54
C TYR A 179 -5.24 -11.89 3.68
N TRP A 180 -6.32 -11.12 3.84
CA TRP A 180 -7.51 -11.22 2.99
C TRP A 180 -7.47 -10.25 1.80
N THR A 181 -6.52 -9.31 1.77
CA THR A 181 -6.29 -8.41 0.64
C THR A 181 -5.04 -8.78 -0.17
N VAL A 182 -4.05 -9.41 0.48
CA VAL A 182 -2.79 -9.83 -0.13
C VAL A 182 -2.48 -11.30 0.20
N ALA A 183 -2.41 -12.15 -0.82
CA ALA A 183 -2.22 -13.60 -0.67
C ALA A 183 -0.72 -14.01 -0.60
N LEU A 184 0.02 -13.42 0.34
CA LEU A 184 1.48 -13.60 0.43
C LEU A 184 1.91 -15.03 0.82
N ASP A 185 1.06 -15.80 1.48
CA ASP A 185 1.29 -17.21 1.86
C ASP A 185 1.39 -18.18 0.66
N ARG A 186 0.95 -17.70 -0.51
CA ARG A 186 1.00 -18.41 -1.80
C ARG A 186 2.01 -17.82 -2.77
N PHE A 187 2.80 -16.84 -2.32
CA PHE A 187 3.76 -16.15 -3.17
C PHE A 187 4.77 -17.11 -3.80
N SER A 188 4.95 -16.98 -5.11
CA SER A 188 5.96 -17.70 -5.87
C SER A 188 6.46 -16.81 -7.00
N LEU A 189 7.78 -16.74 -7.17
CA LEU A 189 8.41 -16.04 -8.30
C LEU A 189 8.09 -16.72 -9.65
N SER A 190 7.65 -17.98 -9.63
CA SER A 190 7.26 -18.71 -10.83
C SER A 190 5.79 -18.52 -11.21
N ASP A 191 4.98 -17.94 -10.33
CA ASP A 191 3.57 -17.65 -10.59
C ASP A 191 3.42 -16.17 -11.03
N PRO A 192 3.24 -15.90 -12.33
CA PRO A 192 3.15 -14.53 -12.83
C PRO A 192 1.91 -13.78 -12.31
N VAL A 193 0.81 -14.49 -12.00
CA VAL A 193 -0.42 -13.87 -11.47
C VAL A 193 -0.14 -13.31 -10.08
N ILE A 194 0.36 -14.16 -9.19
CA ILE A 194 0.59 -13.79 -7.80
C ILE A 194 1.74 -12.80 -7.71
N LEU A 195 2.79 -12.97 -8.52
CA LEU A 195 3.92 -12.05 -8.54
C LEU A 195 3.47 -10.62 -8.84
N LEU A 196 2.67 -10.41 -9.89
CA LEU A 196 2.15 -9.09 -10.27
C LEU A 196 1.32 -8.43 -9.16
N GLN A 197 0.59 -9.21 -8.36
CA GLN A 197 -0.16 -8.69 -7.21
C GLN A 197 0.76 -8.26 -6.05
N ILE A 198 1.94 -8.87 -5.92
CA ILE A 198 2.90 -8.60 -4.85
C ILE A 198 3.90 -7.49 -5.25
N LEU A 199 4.18 -7.29 -6.54
CA LEU A 199 5.09 -6.24 -7.03
C LEU A 199 4.81 -4.82 -6.48
N PRO A 200 3.55 -4.32 -6.38
CA PRO A 200 3.30 -3.01 -5.81
C PRO A 200 3.76 -2.92 -4.36
N HIS A 201 3.49 -3.96 -3.57
CA HIS A 201 3.84 -4.02 -2.15
C HIS A 201 5.34 -4.15 -1.95
N LEU A 202 6.03 -4.90 -2.81
CA LEU A 202 7.49 -4.95 -2.83
C LEU A 202 8.10 -3.61 -3.27
N GLY A 203 7.49 -2.91 -4.23
CA GLY A 203 7.91 -1.56 -4.64
C GLY A 203 7.83 -0.55 -3.51
N GLN A 204 6.75 -0.59 -2.72
CA GLN A 204 6.61 0.24 -1.51
C GLN A 204 7.71 -0.08 -0.48
N LEU A 205 7.96 -1.36 -0.20
CA LEU A 205 9.03 -1.79 0.70
C LEU A 205 10.42 -1.34 0.19
N VAL A 206 10.69 -1.53 -1.11
CA VAL A 206 11.97 -1.11 -1.71
C VAL A 206 12.16 0.40 -1.58
N ALA A 207 11.11 1.19 -1.78
CA ALA A 207 11.21 2.64 -1.60
C ALA A 207 11.59 3.03 -0.17
N GLN A 208 11.04 2.33 0.84
CA GLN A 208 11.46 2.49 2.23
C GLN A 208 12.93 2.11 2.37
N MET A 209 13.32 0.91 1.94
CA MET A 209 14.71 0.45 2.02
C MET A 209 15.67 1.47 1.40
N ARG A 210 15.35 2.02 0.23
CA ARG A 210 16.16 3.03 -0.45
C ARG A 210 16.25 4.33 0.32
N LYS A 211 15.11 4.85 0.80
CA LYS A 211 15.05 6.11 1.54
C LYS A 211 15.83 6.06 2.86
N PHE A 212 15.86 4.89 3.49
CA PHE A 212 16.60 4.64 4.72
C PHE A 212 18.03 4.12 4.46
N GLY A 213 18.44 3.91 3.20
CA GLY A 213 19.76 3.39 2.86
C GLY A 213 20.00 1.97 3.39
N LEU A 214 19.01 1.08 3.29
CA LEU A 214 19.01 -0.25 3.90
C LEU A 214 19.14 -1.39 2.89
N CYS A 215 19.85 -2.44 3.31
CA CYS A 215 19.96 -3.72 2.64
C CYS A 215 18.77 -4.65 2.92
N TYR A 216 18.07 -4.48 4.05
CA TYR A 216 17.14 -5.48 4.55
C TYR A 216 15.73 -4.90 4.76
N GLY A 217 14.73 -5.64 4.29
CA GLY A 217 13.33 -5.34 4.53
C GLY A 217 12.48 -6.60 4.57
N PHE A 218 11.24 -6.50 5.01
CA PHE A 218 10.29 -7.61 4.96
C PHE A 218 8.89 -7.15 4.61
N LEU A 219 8.11 -8.05 4.01
CA LEU A 219 6.69 -7.88 3.76
C LEU A 219 5.96 -9.03 4.46
N SER A 220 4.92 -8.71 5.23
CA SER A 220 4.16 -9.73 5.96
C SER A 220 2.67 -9.49 5.91
N THR A 221 1.91 -10.58 5.87
CA THR A 221 0.45 -10.58 6.03
C THR A 221 0.01 -11.27 7.31
N TYR A 222 0.93 -11.45 8.25
CA TYR A 222 0.83 -12.36 9.39
C TYR A 222 0.80 -13.85 8.98
N ARG A 223 -0.04 -14.24 7.99
CA ARG A 223 -0.13 -15.62 7.48
C ARG A 223 1.06 -16.04 6.62
N GLY A 224 1.60 -15.12 5.82
CA GLY A 224 2.83 -15.30 5.06
C GLY A 224 3.78 -14.15 5.37
N THR A 225 5.08 -14.43 5.40
CA THR A 225 6.15 -13.43 5.51
C THR A 225 7.22 -13.72 4.47
N VAL A 226 7.64 -12.70 3.72
CA VAL A 226 8.82 -12.77 2.85
C VAL A 226 9.87 -11.77 3.32
N PHE A 227 11.13 -12.17 3.23
CA PHE A 227 12.27 -11.35 3.58
C PHE A 227 12.97 -10.90 2.30
N VAL A 228 13.40 -9.65 2.28
CA VAL A 228 14.02 -9.00 1.12
C VAL A 228 15.43 -8.54 1.49
N LYS A 229 16.39 -8.89 0.64
CA LYS A 229 17.78 -8.42 0.71
C LYS A 229 18.13 -7.70 -0.58
N ARG A 230 18.49 -6.42 -0.49
CA ARG A 230 19.10 -5.67 -1.58
C ARG A 230 20.55 -6.10 -1.73
N THR A 231 20.94 -6.47 -2.95
CA THR A 231 22.30 -6.95 -3.28
C THR A 231 23.00 -6.06 -4.29
N ALA A 232 22.24 -5.25 -5.02
CA ALA A 232 22.74 -4.20 -5.88
C ALA A 232 21.69 -3.08 -6.03
N ASP A 233 22.06 -2.04 -6.77
CA ASP A 233 21.20 -0.89 -7.05
C ASP A 233 19.85 -1.31 -7.63
N PHE A 234 19.89 -2.31 -8.51
CA PHE A 234 18.77 -2.89 -9.23
C PHE A 234 18.57 -4.39 -8.96
N ALA A 235 19.02 -4.92 -7.82
CA ALA A 235 18.88 -6.34 -7.51
C ALA A 235 18.39 -6.59 -6.08
N PHE A 236 17.27 -7.30 -5.99
CA PHE A 236 16.58 -7.62 -4.74
C PHE A 236 16.32 -9.12 -4.66
N CYS A 237 16.92 -9.77 -3.68
CA CYS A 237 16.71 -11.18 -3.38
C CYS A 237 15.53 -11.33 -2.40
N VAL A 238 14.57 -12.19 -2.72
CA VAL A 238 13.36 -12.43 -1.91
C VAL A 238 13.33 -13.88 -1.46
N SER A 239 13.06 -14.11 -0.17
CA SER A 239 12.90 -15.45 0.39
C SER A 239 11.62 -16.13 -0.12
N PRO A 240 11.52 -17.47 -0.06
CA PRO A 240 10.23 -18.14 -0.09
C PRO A 240 9.30 -17.60 1.01
N PRO A 241 7.97 -17.67 0.84
CA PRO A 241 7.05 -17.25 1.90
C PRO A 241 7.10 -18.21 3.09
N ILE A 242 7.35 -17.66 4.27
CA ILE A 242 7.32 -18.38 5.55
C ILE A 242 5.92 -18.25 6.13
N ARG A 243 5.25 -19.37 6.41
CA ARG A 243 3.87 -19.37 6.90
C ARG A 243 3.83 -19.26 8.42
N ASP A 244 2.73 -18.73 8.94
CA ASP A 244 2.47 -18.58 10.38
C ASP A 244 2.53 -19.91 11.16
N ARG A 245 2.34 -21.04 10.46
CA ARG A 245 2.34 -22.40 11.01
C ARG A 245 3.60 -23.20 10.75
N ASP A 246 4.58 -22.64 10.04
CA ASP A 246 5.80 -23.38 9.72
C ASP A 246 6.65 -23.58 10.99
N THR A 247 7.13 -24.81 11.17
CA THR A 247 7.95 -25.21 12.33
C THR A 247 9.35 -25.66 11.96
N ASN A 248 9.63 -25.90 10.67
CA ASN A 248 11.00 -26.20 10.21
C ASN A 248 11.91 -24.97 10.35
N LEU A 249 11.40 -23.82 9.93
CA LEU A 249 11.98 -22.50 10.17
C LEU A 249 10.81 -21.55 10.39
N SER A 250 10.48 -21.28 11.64
CA SER A 250 9.33 -20.46 11.98
C SER A 250 9.55 -18.99 11.62
N VAL A 251 8.47 -18.21 11.59
CA VAL A 251 8.54 -16.74 11.42
C VAL A 251 9.48 -16.11 12.46
N ARG A 252 9.35 -16.49 13.74
CA ARG A 252 10.19 -15.93 14.82
C ARG A 252 11.67 -16.30 14.67
N GLN A 253 11.97 -17.53 14.24
CA GLN A 253 13.34 -17.95 13.92
C GLN A 253 13.91 -17.13 12.78
N CYS A 254 13.13 -16.92 11.72
CA CYS A 254 13.52 -16.08 10.59
C CYS A 254 13.79 -14.65 11.05
N PHE A 255 12.91 -14.04 11.83
CA PHE A 255 13.14 -12.69 12.36
C PHE A 255 14.41 -12.62 13.21
N ALA A 256 14.61 -13.56 14.13
CA ALA A 256 15.80 -13.56 14.98
C ALA A 256 17.10 -13.68 14.15
N GLY A 257 17.15 -14.58 13.16
CA GLY A 257 18.31 -14.70 12.27
C GLY A 257 18.49 -13.49 11.34
N PHE A 258 17.40 -12.99 10.75
CA PHE A 258 17.40 -11.85 9.82
C PHE A 258 17.94 -10.58 10.46
N CYS A 259 17.61 -10.41 11.72
CA CYS A 259 18.10 -9.35 12.57
C CYS A 259 19.61 -9.39 12.81
N ILE A 260 20.17 -10.58 13.04
CA ILE A 260 21.63 -10.78 13.13
C ILE A 260 22.30 -10.48 11.79
N LEU A 261 21.70 -10.87 10.67
CA LEU A 261 22.22 -10.55 9.33
C LEU A 261 22.24 -9.03 9.08
N ALA A 262 21.20 -8.30 9.51
CA ALA A 262 21.16 -6.85 9.41
C ALA A 262 22.21 -6.17 10.31
N GLU A 263 22.47 -6.71 11.50
CA GLU A 263 23.54 -6.23 12.37
C GLU A 263 24.91 -6.26 11.67
N GLN A 264 25.16 -7.29 10.86
CA GLN A 264 26.44 -7.50 10.18
C GLN A 264 26.65 -6.59 8.96
N GLY A 265 25.60 -5.98 8.40
CA GLY A 265 25.73 -5.13 7.21
C GLY A 265 24.40 -4.66 6.65
N HIS A 266 23.80 -3.66 7.31
CA HIS A 266 22.50 -3.09 6.93
C HIS A 266 22.60 -1.91 5.97
N ASP A 267 23.69 -1.15 5.97
CA ASP A 267 23.79 0.06 5.16
C ASP A 267 23.97 -0.27 3.67
N TYR A 268 23.28 0.49 2.82
CA TYR A 268 23.41 0.46 1.37
C TYR A 268 23.36 1.88 0.80
N ILE A 269 24.39 2.26 0.06
CA ILE A 269 24.47 3.55 -0.63
C ILE A 269 24.34 3.30 -2.13
N GLU A 270 23.39 3.98 -2.75
CA GLU A 270 23.14 3.88 -4.19
C GLU A 270 24.28 4.51 -5.00
N GLY A 271 24.54 3.99 -6.20
CA GLY A 271 25.47 4.61 -7.13
C GLY A 271 25.04 6.03 -7.52
N SER A 272 25.99 6.90 -7.84
CA SER A 272 25.68 8.29 -8.26
C SER A 272 24.87 8.39 -9.55
N ASP A 273 24.95 7.36 -10.39
CA ASP A 273 24.23 7.18 -11.64
C ASP A 273 22.86 6.50 -11.45
N PHE A 274 22.55 6.04 -10.24
CA PHE A 274 21.29 5.39 -9.94
C PHE A 274 20.09 6.29 -10.26
N ARG A 275 19.04 5.68 -10.84
CA ARG A 275 17.77 6.31 -11.20
C ARG A 275 16.64 5.42 -10.73
N ALA A 276 15.93 5.85 -9.69
CA ALA A 276 14.80 5.14 -9.07
C ALA A 276 13.75 4.71 -10.09
N GLU A 277 13.59 5.52 -11.14
CA GLU A 277 12.61 5.33 -12.21
C GLU A 277 12.84 4.04 -13.00
N GLN A 278 14.10 3.60 -13.10
CA GLN A 278 14.48 2.40 -13.85
C GLN A 278 14.02 1.13 -13.15
N LEU A 279 13.77 1.16 -11.84
CA LEU A 279 13.21 0.03 -11.09
C LEU A 279 11.86 -0.43 -11.63
N ARG A 280 11.14 0.41 -12.38
CA ARG A 280 9.83 0.07 -12.96
C ARG A 280 9.88 -0.77 -14.24
N GLY A 281 11.04 -0.98 -14.85
CA GLY A 281 11.18 -1.90 -16.00
C GLY A 281 11.52 -1.25 -17.33
N GLN A 282 11.12 0.00 -17.59
CA GLN A 282 11.66 0.98 -18.56
C GLN A 282 10.71 2.19 -18.66
N ASP A 283 11.05 3.17 -19.49
CA ASP A 283 10.46 4.52 -19.60
C ASP A 283 8.93 4.47 -19.44
N GLY A 284 8.38 5.25 -18.51
CA GLY A 284 6.92 5.34 -18.36
C GLY A 284 6.27 5.68 -19.70
N LEU A 285 4.95 5.44 -19.85
CA LEU A 285 4.21 5.83 -21.05
C LEU A 285 4.60 7.26 -21.45
N GLN A 286 5.48 7.39 -22.43
CA GLN A 286 5.89 8.70 -22.90
C GLN A 286 4.73 9.16 -23.76
N ALA A 287 4.04 10.21 -23.31
CA ALA A 287 3.14 10.93 -24.19
C ALA A 287 3.92 11.21 -25.47
N SER A 288 3.38 10.75 -26.60
CA SER A 288 4.03 10.83 -27.91
C SER A 288 4.63 12.23 -28.10
N LEU A 289 5.94 12.31 -28.35
CA LEU A 289 6.57 13.56 -28.81
C LEU A 289 6.10 13.92 -30.23
N CYS A 290 5.50 12.97 -30.96
CA CYS A 290 4.87 13.26 -32.24
C CYS A 290 3.59 14.07 -32.03
N PRO A 291 3.42 15.18 -32.77
CA PRO A 291 2.12 15.82 -32.92
C PRO A 291 1.11 14.80 -33.43
N SER A 292 0.16 14.36 -32.62
CA SER A 292 -0.88 13.44 -33.08
C SER A 292 -1.70 14.11 -34.20
N GLY A 293 -1.98 13.37 -35.27
CA GLY A 293 -2.69 13.88 -36.45
C GLY A 293 -4.16 14.26 -36.22
N LEU A 294 -4.68 14.01 -35.01
CA LEU A 294 -6.02 14.42 -34.58
C LEU A 294 -6.06 15.84 -33.96
N ARG A 295 -4.92 16.55 -33.88
CA ARG A 295 -4.80 17.88 -33.26
C ARG A 295 -5.54 19.02 -33.96
N ASP A 296 -5.87 18.87 -35.24
CA ASP A 296 -6.63 19.87 -36.00
C ASP A 296 -8.12 19.53 -36.12
N HIS A 297 -8.55 18.36 -35.62
CA HIS A 297 -9.97 18.06 -35.49
C HIS A 297 -10.43 18.51 -34.11
N ALA A 298 -10.68 19.82 -34.00
CA ALA A 298 -11.69 20.32 -33.09
C ALA A 298 -12.96 19.48 -33.33
N SER A 299 -13.21 18.50 -32.45
CA SER A 299 -14.54 17.93 -32.34
C SER A 299 -15.47 19.12 -32.08
N GLU A 300 -16.65 19.13 -32.71
CA GLU A 300 -17.65 20.23 -32.77
C GLU A 300 -18.21 20.72 -31.42
N GLY A 301 -17.48 20.56 -30.32
CA GLY A 301 -17.73 21.15 -28.99
C GLY A 301 -16.45 21.67 -28.36
N SER A 302 -15.55 22.31 -29.14
CA SER A 302 -14.36 22.99 -28.62
C SER A 302 -14.80 23.94 -27.49
N LEU A 303 -14.24 23.76 -26.29
CA LEU A 303 -14.29 24.74 -25.20
C LEU A 303 -13.62 26.01 -25.74
N LEU A 304 -14.39 26.81 -26.47
CA LEU A 304 -13.84 27.82 -27.36
C LEU A 304 -13.04 28.85 -26.59
N THR A 305 -11.93 29.18 -27.23
CA THR A 305 -10.94 30.24 -27.07
C THR A 305 -11.57 31.64 -27.08
N GLU A 306 -12.68 31.89 -26.37
CA GLU A 306 -13.24 33.23 -26.27
C GLU A 306 -12.53 33.99 -25.15
N LEU A 307 -11.56 34.82 -25.55
CA LEU A 307 -10.84 35.78 -24.70
C LEU A 307 -11.72 36.82 -24.00
N ASN A 308 -13.06 36.73 -24.12
CA ASN A 308 -14.03 37.57 -23.41
C ASN A 308 -14.44 37.01 -22.03
N VAL A 309 -13.84 35.91 -21.58
CA VAL A 309 -14.07 35.38 -20.23
C VAL A 309 -13.30 36.22 -19.22
N ASN A 310 -14.04 36.85 -18.28
CA ASN A 310 -13.45 37.57 -17.15
C ASN A 310 -12.54 36.64 -16.35
N VAL A 311 -11.25 36.94 -16.31
CA VAL A 311 -10.27 36.24 -15.46
C VAL A 311 -10.55 36.60 -14.01
N THR A 312 -10.75 35.60 -13.16
CA THR A 312 -11.02 35.74 -11.73
C THR A 312 -9.97 34.97 -10.91
N PRO A 313 -9.92 35.15 -9.58
CA PRO A 313 -9.08 34.32 -8.72
C PRO A 313 -9.41 32.81 -8.77
N ASN A 314 -10.54 32.42 -9.37
CA ASN A 314 -10.93 31.02 -9.56
C ASN A 314 -10.63 30.50 -10.97
N THR A 315 -9.83 31.23 -11.75
CA THR A 315 -9.51 30.87 -13.13
C THR A 315 -8.23 30.02 -13.21
N ILE A 316 -8.22 29.03 -14.10
CA ILE A 316 -7.06 28.26 -14.52
C ILE A 316 -6.86 28.53 -16.02
N ILE A 317 -5.72 29.09 -16.40
CA ILE A 317 -5.34 29.31 -17.80
C ILE A 317 -4.39 28.19 -18.22
N LEU A 318 -4.79 27.43 -19.22
CA LEU A 318 -4.04 26.32 -19.77
C LEU A 318 -3.47 26.66 -21.14
N SER A 319 -2.24 26.23 -21.38
CA SER A 319 -1.65 26.16 -22.71
C SER A 319 -1.69 24.73 -23.22
N HIS A 320 -2.13 24.54 -24.47
CA HIS A 320 -2.03 23.26 -25.14
C HIS A 320 -0.95 23.29 -26.23
N GLN A 321 -0.55 22.10 -26.69
CA GLN A 321 0.42 21.96 -27.77
C GLN A 321 -0.19 22.49 -29.07
N GLY A 322 0.24 23.69 -29.49
CA GLY A 322 -0.39 24.48 -30.56
C GLY A 322 -0.49 25.97 -30.22
N GLY A 323 -0.25 26.35 -28.95
CA GLY A 323 -0.14 27.75 -28.52
C GLY A 323 -1.47 28.44 -28.26
N ALA A 324 -2.61 27.80 -28.54
CA ALA A 324 -3.89 28.35 -28.11
C ALA A 324 -4.11 28.12 -26.59
N LEU A 325 -4.97 28.96 -26.03
CA LEU A 325 -5.17 29.09 -24.60
C LEU A 325 -6.59 28.69 -24.23
N SER A 326 -6.73 27.94 -23.14
CA SER A 326 -8.04 27.59 -22.59
C SER A 326 -8.19 28.24 -21.22
N ILE A 327 -9.29 28.98 -21.02
CA ILE A 327 -9.60 29.67 -19.77
C ILE A 327 -10.70 28.87 -19.07
N LEU A 328 -10.37 28.28 -17.92
CA LEU A 328 -11.28 27.45 -17.15
C LEU A 328 -11.69 28.19 -15.87
N ASN A 329 -12.98 28.44 -15.67
CA ASN A 329 -13.48 29.01 -14.42
C ASN A 329 -13.93 27.90 -13.48
N VAL A 330 -13.25 27.80 -12.35
CA VAL A 330 -13.52 26.80 -11.32
C VAL A 330 -14.76 27.17 -10.52
N SER A 331 -15.73 26.25 -10.52
CA SER A 331 -16.95 26.34 -9.72
C SER A 331 -16.66 25.94 -8.27
N ARG A 332 -15.94 24.83 -8.07
CA ARG A 332 -15.51 24.37 -6.74
C ARG A 332 -14.33 23.43 -6.79
N ARG A 333 -13.65 23.28 -5.65
CA ARG A 333 -12.64 22.25 -5.42
C ARG A 333 -13.29 20.99 -4.85
N ILE A 334 -12.98 19.83 -5.41
CA ILE A 334 -13.46 18.51 -4.96
C ILE A 334 -12.44 17.87 -4.01
N SER A 335 -11.16 17.94 -4.36
CA SER A 335 -10.07 17.41 -3.52
C SER A 335 -9.90 18.17 -2.19
N PRO A 336 -9.43 17.52 -1.11
CA PRO A 336 -9.11 18.19 0.15
C PRO A 336 -8.09 19.33 -0.02
N HIS A 337 -8.20 20.38 0.79
CA HIS A 337 -7.29 21.53 0.77
C HIS A 337 -5.86 21.18 1.20
N SER A 338 -5.68 20.10 1.95
CA SER A 338 -4.37 19.60 2.39
C SER A 338 -3.53 19.02 1.25
N GLN A 339 -4.14 18.68 0.12
CA GLN A 339 -3.43 18.13 -1.05
C GLN A 339 -2.92 19.27 -1.92
N THR A 340 -1.64 19.62 -1.83
CA THR A 340 -1.07 20.75 -2.58
C THR A 340 -0.43 20.32 -3.90
N ASP A 341 0.05 19.08 -3.97
CA ASP A 341 0.77 18.56 -5.14
C ASP A 341 -0.16 17.98 -6.21
N LYS A 342 -1.44 17.75 -5.88
CA LYS A 342 -2.51 17.39 -6.83
C LYS A 342 -3.81 18.02 -6.40
N ALA A 343 -4.66 18.37 -7.35
CA ALA A 343 -5.99 18.90 -7.04
C ALA A 343 -7.03 18.48 -8.09
N LEU A 344 -8.24 18.23 -7.62
CA LEU A 344 -9.43 18.03 -8.45
C LEU A 344 -10.37 19.21 -8.28
N PHE A 345 -10.76 19.80 -9.40
CA PHE A 345 -11.70 20.91 -9.48
C PHE A 345 -12.89 20.53 -10.36
N GLU A 346 -14.05 21.08 -10.05
CA GLU A 346 -15.22 21.07 -10.90
C GLU A 346 -15.34 22.40 -11.62
N ILE A 347 -15.60 22.35 -12.93
CA ILE A 347 -15.91 23.52 -13.74
C ILE A 347 -17.27 23.31 -14.40
N GLU A 348 -17.98 24.40 -14.67
CA GLU A 348 -19.18 24.39 -15.49
C GLU A 348 -18.95 25.23 -16.74
N HIS A 349 -19.23 24.66 -17.90
CA HIS A 349 -19.13 25.35 -19.18
C HIS A 349 -20.37 25.05 -20.02
N GLN A 350 -21.10 26.10 -20.39
CA GLN A 350 -22.34 26.00 -21.17
C GLN A 350 -23.36 25.00 -20.58
N GLY A 351 -23.52 25.02 -19.25
CA GLY A 351 -24.43 24.11 -18.54
C GLY A 351 -23.94 22.66 -18.43
N THR A 352 -22.73 22.36 -18.92
CA THR A 352 -22.10 21.03 -18.81
C THR A 352 -21.00 21.04 -17.76
N ARG A 353 -21.03 20.05 -16.87
CA ARG A 353 -20.05 19.89 -15.80
C ARG A 353 -18.82 19.12 -16.30
N HIS A 354 -17.64 19.56 -15.87
CA HIS A 354 -16.38 18.91 -16.17
C HIS A 354 -15.49 18.85 -14.92
N ILE A 355 -14.52 17.95 -14.96
CA ILE A 355 -13.50 17.77 -13.93
C ILE A 355 -12.17 18.25 -14.49
N VAL A 356 -11.46 19.07 -13.72
CA VAL A 356 -10.07 19.45 -13.98
C VAL A 356 -9.18 18.78 -12.94
N LYS A 357 -8.33 17.88 -13.40
CA LYS A 357 -7.29 17.23 -12.59
C LYS A 357 -5.98 17.94 -12.82
N CYS A 358 -5.37 18.43 -11.74
CA CYS A 358 -4.13 19.20 -11.76
C CYS A 358 -3.02 18.45 -11.01
N TRP A 359 -1.80 18.55 -11.54
CA TRP A 359 -0.59 17.98 -10.96
C TRP A 359 0.49 19.04 -10.87
N SER A 360 1.21 19.07 -9.75
CA SER A 360 2.42 19.87 -9.61
C SER A 360 3.54 19.24 -10.46
N PRO A 361 4.61 20.00 -10.76
CA PRO A 361 5.75 19.47 -11.52
C PRO A 361 6.38 18.19 -10.93
N ARG A 362 6.19 17.93 -9.63
CA ARG A 362 6.64 16.69 -8.96
C ARG A 362 5.96 15.43 -9.48
N HIS A 363 4.81 15.59 -10.14
CA HIS A 363 3.99 14.51 -10.69
C HIS A 363 3.89 14.55 -12.21
N ASP A 364 4.86 15.16 -12.90
CA ASP A 364 4.90 15.22 -14.37
C ASP A 364 4.80 13.82 -15.01
N ARG A 365 5.48 12.81 -14.44
CA ARG A 365 5.39 11.44 -14.96
C ARG A 365 3.98 10.86 -14.85
N ALA A 366 3.31 11.06 -13.72
CA ALA A 366 1.95 10.56 -13.48
C ALA A 366 0.95 11.24 -14.43
N SER A 367 1.04 12.57 -14.56
CA SER A 367 0.20 13.32 -15.49
C SER A 367 0.46 12.95 -16.94
N ASN A 368 1.72 12.71 -17.34
CA ASN A 368 2.09 12.24 -18.67
C ASN A 368 1.54 10.85 -18.97
N ALA A 369 1.67 9.93 -18.02
CA ALA A 369 1.16 8.56 -18.17
C ALA A 369 -0.36 8.55 -18.36
N GLU A 370 -1.09 9.29 -17.52
CA GLU A 370 -2.55 9.36 -17.64
C GLU A 370 -3.00 10.05 -18.93
N CYS A 371 -2.36 11.17 -19.31
CA CYS A 371 -2.65 11.82 -20.59
C CYS A 371 -2.39 10.87 -21.77
N ALA A 372 -1.28 10.12 -21.75
CA ALA A 372 -0.94 9.18 -22.81
C ALA A 372 -1.98 8.05 -22.96
N VAL A 373 -2.55 7.57 -21.85
CA VAL A 373 -3.66 6.60 -21.88
C VAL A 373 -4.87 7.19 -22.59
N TYR A 374 -5.29 8.39 -22.22
CA TYR A 374 -6.44 9.03 -22.85
C TYR A 374 -6.20 9.41 -24.32
N GLU A 375 -4.97 9.81 -24.68
CA GLU A 375 -4.58 10.04 -26.08
C GLU A 375 -4.72 8.75 -26.91
N ARG A 376 -4.16 7.63 -26.44
CA ARG A 376 -4.29 6.32 -27.12
C ARG A 376 -5.74 5.85 -27.22
N LEU A 377 -6.54 6.06 -26.16
CA LEU A 377 -7.98 5.76 -26.18
C LEU A 377 -8.71 6.64 -27.22
N SER A 378 -8.32 7.91 -27.35
CA SER A 378 -8.88 8.82 -28.34
C SER A 378 -8.48 8.45 -29.77
N ASP A 379 -7.22 8.10 -30.00
CA ASP A 379 -6.71 7.70 -31.33
C ASP A 379 -7.33 6.37 -31.81
N SER A 380 -7.71 5.50 -30.87
CA SER A 380 -8.39 4.23 -31.14
C SER A 380 -9.93 4.34 -31.20
N ARG A 381 -10.48 5.56 -31.24
CA ARG A 381 -11.92 5.87 -31.27
C ARG A 381 -12.80 5.27 -32.38
N PRO A 382 -12.33 4.66 -33.49
CA PRO A 382 -13.24 3.95 -34.39
C PRO A 382 -14.07 2.83 -33.72
N ARG A 383 -13.84 2.49 -32.44
CA ARG A 383 -14.42 1.35 -31.73
C ARG A 383 -15.37 1.69 -30.55
N GLY A 384 -15.67 2.96 -30.26
CA GLY A 384 -16.74 3.36 -29.32
C GLY A 384 -16.56 2.90 -27.87
N TYR A 385 -15.63 3.53 -27.13
CA TYR A 385 -15.31 3.17 -25.73
C TYR A 385 -15.98 4.07 -24.67
N ASP A 386 -16.93 4.91 -25.09
CA ASP A 386 -17.58 5.92 -24.25
C ASP A 386 -18.42 5.35 -23.10
N ASP A 387 -18.73 4.06 -23.18
CA ASP A 387 -19.53 3.34 -22.18
C ASP A 387 -18.72 2.85 -20.97
N VAL A 388 -17.38 2.91 -21.03
CA VAL A 388 -16.48 2.48 -19.94
C VAL A 388 -15.39 3.48 -19.56
N PHE A 389 -15.06 4.44 -20.43
CA PHE A 389 -14.06 5.48 -20.15
C PHE A 389 -14.62 6.89 -20.29
N ALA A 390 -14.02 7.82 -19.55
CA ALA A 390 -14.20 9.25 -19.82
C ALA A 390 -13.39 9.66 -21.07
N ASN A 391 -13.91 10.62 -21.81
CA ASN A 391 -13.24 11.17 -22.98
C ASN A 391 -12.39 12.38 -22.58
N MET A 392 -11.09 12.36 -22.85
CA MET A 392 -10.28 13.56 -22.65
C MET A 392 -10.78 14.69 -23.55
N ILE A 393 -11.02 15.85 -22.93
CA ILE A 393 -11.44 17.07 -23.62
C ILE A 393 -10.22 17.88 -24.01
N LEU A 394 -9.34 18.13 -23.04
CA LEU A 394 -8.05 18.77 -23.26
C LEU A 394 -7.07 18.41 -22.16
N ALA A 395 -5.79 18.53 -22.45
CA ALA A 395 -4.70 18.48 -21.47
C ALA A 395 -3.64 19.52 -21.84
N GLY A 396 -3.00 20.12 -20.83
CA GLY A 396 -2.08 21.21 -21.07
C GLY A 396 -1.32 21.69 -19.83
N ASN A 397 -0.33 22.54 -20.04
CA ASN A 397 0.42 23.16 -18.95
C ASN A 397 -0.36 24.34 -18.38
N ILE A 398 -0.39 24.45 -17.06
CA ILE A 398 -0.96 25.58 -16.35
C ILE A 398 -0.01 26.77 -16.53
N LEU A 399 -0.48 27.80 -17.24
CA LEU A 399 0.26 29.04 -17.41
C LEU A 399 0.04 30.01 -16.24
N CYS A 400 -1.19 30.05 -15.75
CA CYS A 400 -1.58 30.99 -14.70
C CYS A 400 -2.80 30.46 -13.93
N SER A 401 -2.68 30.38 -12.61
CA SER A 401 -3.80 30.20 -11.69
C SER A 401 -3.39 30.58 -10.27
N SER A 402 -4.29 31.20 -9.51
CA SER A 402 -4.14 31.33 -8.05
C SER A 402 -4.56 30.07 -7.28
N LEU A 403 -5.29 29.15 -7.91
CA LEU A 403 -5.76 27.91 -7.28
C LEU A 403 -4.69 26.81 -7.31
N PHE A 404 -3.92 26.76 -8.40
CA PHE A 404 -2.87 25.78 -8.62
C PHE A 404 -1.76 26.41 -9.49
N PRO A 405 -0.68 26.94 -8.88
CA PRO A 405 0.16 27.95 -9.53
C PRO A 405 0.97 27.46 -10.72
N ASN A 406 1.36 26.18 -10.76
CA ASN A 406 2.17 25.61 -11.83
C ASN A 406 1.90 24.11 -12.01
N GLY A 407 2.28 23.57 -13.17
CA GLY A 407 2.21 22.15 -13.48
C GLY A 407 1.31 21.84 -14.67
N ARG A 408 0.67 20.67 -14.67
CA ARG A 408 -0.15 20.17 -15.79
C ARG A 408 -1.60 19.99 -15.35
N ALA A 409 -2.53 20.15 -16.28
CA ALA A 409 -3.94 19.87 -16.07
C ALA A 409 -4.52 18.97 -17.17
N LEU A 410 -5.48 18.15 -16.79
CA LEU A 410 -6.30 17.30 -17.65
C LEU A 410 -7.77 17.62 -17.39
N VAL A 411 -8.54 17.82 -18.45
CA VAL A 411 -9.99 18.09 -18.36
C VAL A 411 -10.76 16.90 -18.91
N LEU A 412 -11.66 16.38 -18.08
CA LEU A 412 -12.53 15.25 -18.36
C LEU A 412 -14.00 15.66 -18.19
N PRO A 413 -14.95 15.02 -18.90
CA PRO A 413 -16.37 15.19 -18.61
C PRO A 413 -16.66 14.73 -17.19
N TYR A 414 -17.55 15.44 -16.51
CA TYR A 414 -18.08 14.97 -15.24
C TYR A 414 -18.90 13.70 -15.47
N LYS A 415 -18.62 12.66 -14.69
CA LYS A 415 -19.36 11.39 -14.73
C LYS A 415 -20.10 11.22 -13.42
N ASP A 416 -21.42 11.12 -13.49
CA ASP A 416 -22.24 10.79 -12.33
C ASP A 416 -21.97 9.34 -11.89
N GLY A 417 -22.08 9.09 -10.60
CA GLY A 417 -21.87 7.76 -10.01
C GLY A 417 -21.23 7.84 -8.63
N GLN A 418 -21.36 6.75 -7.89
CA GLN A 418 -20.67 6.57 -6.61
C GLN A 418 -19.40 5.77 -6.82
N ILE A 419 -18.38 6.02 -5.99
CA ILE A 419 -17.16 5.21 -5.97
C ILE A 419 -17.56 3.76 -5.68
N LEU A 420 -17.16 2.84 -6.55
CA LEU A 420 -17.60 1.44 -6.49
C LEU A 420 -17.25 0.79 -5.15
N ALA A 421 -16.08 1.14 -4.58
CA ALA A 421 -15.65 0.66 -3.26
C ALA A 421 -16.67 0.95 -2.14
N HIS A 422 -17.42 2.05 -2.22
CA HIS A 422 -18.39 2.44 -1.19
C HIS A 422 -19.74 1.72 -1.32
N VAL A 423 -20.12 1.31 -2.52
CA VAL A 423 -21.43 0.72 -2.80
C VAL A 423 -21.38 -0.79 -3.05
N TRP A 424 -20.18 -1.37 -3.20
CA TRP A 424 -19.98 -2.77 -3.62
C TRP A 424 -20.75 -3.78 -2.77
N ASP A 425 -20.75 -3.60 -1.45
CA ASP A 425 -21.37 -4.54 -0.50
C ASP A 425 -22.90 -4.48 -0.53
N GLU A 426 -23.47 -3.38 -1.03
CA GLU A 426 -24.91 -3.17 -1.19
C GLU A 426 -25.44 -3.63 -2.55
N LEU A 427 -24.55 -3.89 -3.52
CA LEU A 427 -24.95 -4.33 -4.85
C LEU A 427 -25.55 -5.73 -4.84
N SER A 428 -26.63 -5.90 -5.59
CA SER A 428 -27.18 -7.23 -5.90
C SER A 428 -26.19 -8.04 -6.74
N ASN A 429 -26.36 -9.38 -6.75
CA ASN A 429 -25.51 -10.25 -7.56
C ASN A 429 -25.57 -9.90 -9.06
N ARG A 430 -26.74 -9.47 -9.55
CA ARG A 430 -26.91 -9.02 -10.94
C ARG A 430 -26.09 -7.76 -11.24
N GLU A 431 -26.13 -6.76 -10.35
CA GLU A 431 -25.34 -5.54 -10.49
C GLU A 431 -23.84 -5.84 -10.42
N ARG A 432 -23.39 -6.67 -9.47
CA ARG A 432 -21.98 -7.07 -9.37
C ARG A 432 -21.48 -7.77 -10.63
N THR A 433 -22.32 -8.61 -11.23
CA THR A 433 -21.99 -9.31 -12.49
C THR A 433 -21.88 -8.32 -13.64
N HIS A 434 -22.82 -7.38 -13.78
CA HIS A 434 -22.77 -6.33 -14.79
C HIS A 434 -21.53 -5.43 -14.64
N VAL A 435 -21.21 -5.01 -13.41
CA VAL A 435 -20.00 -4.22 -13.13
C VAL A 435 -18.73 -5.00 -13.52
N ARG A 436 -18.67 -6.29 -13.21
CA ARG A 436 -17.56 -7.16 -13.61
C ARG A 436 -17.37 -7.18 -15.13
N GLU A 437 -18.44 -7.44 -15.88
CA GLU A 437 -18.39 -7.50 -17.35
C GLU A 437 -17.91 -6.17 -17.96
N LYS A 438 -18.35 -5.03 -17.39
CA LYS A 438 -17.90 -3.70 -17.82
C LYS A 438 -16.42 -3.45 -17.51
N CYS A 439 -15.97 -3.79 -16.30
CA CYS A 439 -14.55 -3.67 -15.94
C CYS A 439 -13.67 -4.58 -16.79
N GLU A 440 -14.09 -5.81 -17.05
CA GLU A 440 -13.38 -6.75 -17.92
C GLU A 440 -13.30 -6.22 -19.35
N LYS A 441 -14.39 -5.64 -19.88
CA LYS A 441 -14.38 -4.93 -21.16
C LYS A 441 -13.35 -3.79 -21.16
N ALA A 442 -13.32 -2.96 -20.11
CA ALA A 442 -12.36 -1.86 -19.98
C ALA A 442 -10.91 -2.36 -20.00
N ILE A 443 -10.59 -3.38 -19.20
CA ILE A 443 -9.25 -3.99 -19.15
C ILE A 443 -8.84 -4.52 -20.51
N ARG A 444 -9.71 -5.29 -21.19
CA ARG A 444 -9.42 -5.82 -22.54
C ARG A 444 -9.12 -4.71 -23.56
N ILE A 445 -9.81 -3.57 -23.46
CA ILE A 445 -9.53 -2.40 -24.32
C ILE A 445 -8.13 -1.86 -24.02
N LEU A 446 -7.81 -1.59 -22.75
CA LEU A 446 -6.50 -1.08 -22.35
C LEU A 446 -5.37 -2.03 -22.79
N ARG A 447 -5.55 -3.34 -22.59
CA ARG A 447 -4.59 -4.36 -23.03
C ARG A 447 -4.42 -4.40 -24.54
N SER A 448 -5.50 -4.20 -25.31
CA SER A 448 -5.41 -4.12 -26.77
C SER A 448 -4.57 -2.92 -27.25
N LEU A 449 -4.44 -1.89 -26.41
CA LEU A 449 -3.61 -0.70 -26.63
C LEU A 449 -2.22 -0.81 -25.97
N SER A 450 -1.84 -2.01 -25.52
CA SER A 450 -0.59 -2.27 -24.78
C SER A 450 -0.49 -1.46 -23.49
N ILE A 451 -1.61 -1.27 -22.77
CA ILE A 451 -1.67 -0.54 -21.50
C ILE A 451 -2.03 -1.51 -20.37
N HIS A 452 -1.24 -1.48 -19.30
CA HIS A 452 -1.54 -2.11 -18.01
C HIS A 452 -1.81 -1.04 -16.97
N VAL A 453 -2.83 -1.25 -16.12
CA VAL A 453 -3.15 -0.34 -15.01
C VAL A 453 -2.97 -1.10 -13.70
N PRO A 454 -1.82 -0.92 -13.01
CA PRO A 454 -1.56 -1.63 -11.76
C PRO A 454 -2.54 -1.28 -10.65
N ASP A 455 -2.95 0.00 -10.55
CA ASP A 455 -3.92 0.47 -9.56
C ASP A 455 -5.35 0.43 -10.10
N ALA A 456 -5.79 -0.70 -10.63
CA ALA A 456 -7.13 -0.82 -11.19
C ALA A 456 -8.25 -0.89 -10.12
N GLY A 457 -8.02 -0.62 -8.83
CA GLY A 457 -8.96 -0.95 -7.74
C GLY A 457 -10.37 -0.31 -7.82
N LYS A 458 -11.31 -0.80 -6.99
CA LYS A 458 -12.71 -0.30 -6.96
C LYS A 458 -12.81 1.20 -6.61
N HIS A 459 -11.78 1.79 -5.99
CA HIS A 459 -11.73 3.23 -5.72
C HIS A 459 -11.58 4.07 -7.00
N ASN A 460 -11.08 3.46 -8.08
CA ASN A 460 -10.88 4.08 -9.40
C ASN A 460 -12.03 3.77 -10.38
N VAL A 461 -13.16 3.25 -9.89
CA VAL A 461 -14.34 2.96 -10.69
C VAL A 461 -15.55 3.69 -10.13
N LEU A 462 -16.27 4.42 -10.99
CA LEU A 462 -17.58 4.98 -10.68
C LEU A 462 -18.69 4.06 -11.18
N TYR A 463 -19.70 3.86 -10.35
CA TYR A 463 -20.93 3.14 -10.70
C TYR A 463 -22.17 3.99 -10.44
N GLN A 464 -22.96 4.19 -11.49
CA GLN A 464 -24.25 4.89 -11.41
C GLN A 464 -25.38 3.86 -11.49
N ARG A 465 -26.07 3.65 -10.36
CA ARG A 465 -27.06 2.57 -10.22
C ARG A 465 -28.28 2.78 -11.13
N GLU A 466 -28.71 4.02 -11.34
CA GLU A 466 -29.90 4.37 -12.13
C GLU A 466 -29.74 4.03 -13.61
N THR A 467 -28.54 4.24 -14.16
CA THR A 467 -28.23 4.03 -15.58
C THR A 467 -27.48 2.71 -15.82
N GLY A 468 -26.93 2.11 -14.76
CA GLY A 468 -25.99 0.99 -14.86
C GLY A 468 -24.64 1.38 -15.47
N ALA A 469 -24.31 2.68 -15.56
CA ALA A 469 -23.05 3.14 -16.12
C ALA A 469 -21.88 2.79 -15.19
N VAL A 470 -20.79 2.31 -15.78
CA VAL A 470 -19.54 1.96 -15.10
C VAL A 470 -18.43 2.73 -15.80
N THR A 471 -17.70 3.57 -15.07
CA THR A 471 -16.59 4.35 -15.64
C THR A 471 -15.30 4.06 -14.88
N MET A 472 -14.28 3.59 -15.58
CA MET A 472 -12.92 3.44 -15.05
C MET A 472 -12.15 4.75 -15.23
N LEU A 473 -11.46 5.17 -14.18
CA LEU A 473 -10.76 6.45 -14.08
C LEU A 473 -9.35 6.23 -13.49
N ASP A 474 -8.59 7.32 -13.40
CA ASP A 474 -7.30 7.42 -12.71
C ASP A 474 -6.21 6.48 -13.26
N PHE A 475 -5.60 6.90 -14.38
CA PHE A 475 -4.56 6.13 -15.07
C PHE A 475 -3.13 6.60 -14.76
N GLU A 476 -2.91 7.26 -13.63
CA GLU A 476 -1.60 7.80 -13.25
C GLU A 476 -0.50 6.74 -13.10
N THR A 477 -0.90 5.53 -12.74
CA THR A 477 0.02 4.39 -12.55
C THR A 477 0.16 3.53 -13.80
N ALA A 478 -0.54 3.89 -14.89
CA ALA A 478 -0.56 3.10 -16.10
C ALA A 478 0.84 2.97 -16.71
N MET A 479 1.11 1.79 -17.25
CA MET A 479 2.38 1.45 -17.85
C MET A 479 2.18 0.71 -19.18
N GLU A 480 3.20 0.74 -20.01
CA GLU A 480 3.22 -0.01 -21.25
C GLU A 480 3.38 -1.50 -20.95
N CYS A 481 2.53 -2.32 -21.56
CA CYS A 481 2.59 -3.77 -21.46
C CYS A 481 2.59 -4.34 -22.89
N PRO A 482 3.73 -4.85 -23.38
CA PRO A 482 3.80 -5.44 -24.71
C PRO A 482 2.77 -6.56 -24.88
N GLN A 483 2.14 -6.63 -26.06
CA GLN A 483 1.12 -7.66 -26.37
C GLN A 483 1.63 -9.11 -26.23
N SER A 484 2.95 -9.33 -26.24
CA SER A 484 3.59 -10.63 -26.05
C SER A 484 3.59 -11.10 -24.59
N GLU A 485 3.42 -10.19 -23.64
CA GLU A 485 3.28 -10.53 -22.23
C GLU A 485 1.79 -10.83 -21.99
N GLN A 486 1.42 -12.11 -22.08
CA GLN A 486 0.14 -12.60 -21.57
C GLN A 486 0.11 -12.42 -20.06
N VAL A 487 -0.12 -11.19 -19.62
CA VAL A 487 -0.42 -10.90 -18.23
C VAL A 487 -1.83 -11.43 -17.98
N PRO A 488 -2.00 -12.38 -17.04
CA PRO A 488 -3.33 -12.79 -16.57
C PRO A 488 -4.15 -11.56 -16.15
N ASP A 489 -5.49 -11.64 -16.08
CA ASP A 489 -6.38 -10.52 -15.72
C ASP A 489 -6.20 -10.01 -14.26
N ALA A 490 -4.97 -9.70 -13.85
CA ALA A 490 -4.54 -9.27 -12.52
C ALA A 490 -5.28 -8.00 -12.10
N GLU A 491 -5.61 -7.11 -13.04
CA GLU A 491 -6.49 -5.96 -12.78
C GLU A 491 -7.88 -6.38 -12.30
N LEU A 492 -8.45 -7.43 -12.90
CA LEU A 492 -9.78 -7.93 -12.51
C LEU A 492 -9.75 -8.56 -11.12
N TRP A 493 -8.66 -9.24 -10.76
CA TRP A 493 -8.43 -9.74 -9.40
C TRP A 493 -8.31 -8.60 -8.39
N SER A 494 -7.54 -7.55 -8.70
CA SER A 494 -7.40 -6.35 -7.87
C SER A 494 -8.73 -5.62 -7.69
N LEU A 495 -9.54 -5.55 -8.74
CA LEU A 495 -10.88 -4.98 -8.72
C LEU A 495 -11.84 -5.79 -7.85
N LEU A 496 -11.96 -7.09 -8.06
CA LEU A 496 -13.13 -7.85 -7.62
C LEU A 496 -12.85 -8.90 -6.55
N GLY A 497 -11.58 -9.22 -6.27
CA GLY A 497 -11.19 -10.24 -5.31
C GLY A 497 -11.51 -11.68 -5.76
N THR A 498 -10.99 -12.67 -5.02
CA THR A 498 -11.05 -14.11 -5.34
C THR A 498 -12.39 -14.80 -5.04
N LEU A 499 -13.36 -14.14 -4.41
CA LEU A 499 -14.56 -14.81 -3.89
C LEU A 499 -15.73 -14.81 -4.88
N TRP A 500 -15.56 -15.53 -5.99
CA TRP A 500 -16.67 -16.19 -6.70
C TRP A 500 -16.13 -17.51 -7.27
N CYS A 501 -15.83 -18.47 -6.39
CA CYS A 501 -16.16 -19.85 -6.78
C CYS A 501 -17.67 -19.86 -6.93
N VAL A 502 -18.13 -20.15 -8.15
CA VAL A 502 -19.54 -20.41 -8.41
C VAL A 502 -19.95 -21.52 -7.44
N ASP A 503 -20.86 -21.21 -6.51
CA ASP A 503 -21.71 -22.25 -5.93
C ASP A 503 -22.57 -22.75 -7.11
N THR A 504 -22.04 -23.71 -7.86
CA THR A 504 -22.82 -24.63 -8.69
C THR A 504 -23.32 -25.77 -7.83
#